data_AF-A0A5N6JUE3-F1
#
_entry.id   AF-A0A5N6JUE3-F1
#
_cell.length_a   1.000
_cell.length_b   1.000
_cell.length_c   1.000
_cell.angle_alpha   90.00
_cell.angle_beta   90.00
_cell.angle_gamma   90.00
#
_symmetry.space_group_name_H-M   'P 1'
#
loop_
_entity.id
_entity.type
_entity.pdbx_description
1 polymer ?
#
loop_
_entity_poly.entity_id
_entity_poly.type
_entity_poly.pdbx_seq_one_letter_code
_entity_poly.pdbx_strand_id
1 'polypeptide(L)'
;MGENIEDFPSGFAEPVIIIGAGCTGLAIAHGLNKVVISIIQQCANTNRDVRREYGQLCVDPHTPTKPLDTLSFLNGATSEVMFAPQIPYFHRLRRSKLRALLTQQLDIRWNKRLQNIVYEADGNSVTCVFGDGQHITGRLVIGADGARSTVRRLLLGPEHSLNKRLPYAATFVQARFNQDQALFLRSFHPLFLAAPHPNNRFAFFGLQDAPDPEKPESWTFFFYISWNSSIEAQDAEVRVFDDAARLKQVKEMGKEYAEPWKSAFRWLPEDQPVWHFGLAVWDPREENHKWDNRNGRVTLAGDAAHPMTYQRGQGLNHSIADAGKLVEFLRTYIQQSSAISNYEEEMTTRAGEEVNLSVINTTMLHDWSKVIESPVFKSALTRQS
;
A
#
# COMPACT_ATOMS: atom_id res chain seq x y z
N MET A 1 -10.11 -35.19 -5.87
CA MET A 1 -10.53 -35.82 -4.61
C MET A 1 -10.38 -34.78 -3.53
N GLY A 2 -11.49 -34.31 -2.96
CA GLY A 2 -11.50 -33.20 -2.01
C GLY A 2 -10.98 -33.67 -0.66
N GLU A 3 -9.96 -32.99 -0.14
CA GLU A 3 -9.64 -33.06 1.27
C GLU A 3 -10.70 -32.28 2.05
N ASN A 4 -11.31 -32.95 3.03
CA ASN A 4 -12.25 -32.37 3.96
C ASN A 4 -11.52 -31.29 4.78
N ILE A 5 -11.80 -30.02 4.49
CA ILE A 5 -11.36 -28.90 5.33
C ILE A 5 -12.32 -28.87 6.53
N GLU A 6 -11.80 -29.18 7.71
CA GLU A 6 -12.57 -29.21 8.96
C GLU A 6 -13.24 -27.85 9.22
N ASP A 7 -14.50 -27.91 9.66
CA ASP A 7 -15.28 -26.75 10.08
C ASP A 7 -14.61 -26.04 11.27
N PHE A 8 -14.79 -24.72 11.38
CA PHE A 8 -14.42 -23.97 12.60
C PHE A 8 -14.92 -24.71 13.86
N PRO A 9 -14.09 -24.89 14.90
CA PRO A 9 -14.48 -25.54 16.15
C PRO A 9 -15.80 -24.98 16.68
N SER A 10 -16.65 -25.84 17.23
CA SER A 10 -17.95 -25.45 17.80
C SER A 10 -17.77 -24.53 19.02
N GLY A 11 -17.60 -23.23 18.75
CA GLY A 11 -17.43 -22.14 19.72
C GLY A 11 -17.45 -20.73 19.10
N PHE A 12 -17.62 -20.60 17.78
CA PHE A 12 -17.50 -19.32 17.04
C PHE A 12 -18.85 -18.78 16.51
N ALA A 13 -19.88 -18.72 17.36
CA ALA A 13 -21.22 -18.25 16.93
C ALA A 13 -21.33 -16.72 16.74
N GLU A 14 -20.53 -15.95 17.48
CA GLU A 14 -20.54 -14.48 17.46
C GLU A 14 -19.72 -13.90 16.29
N PRO A 15 -20.14 -12.77 15.69
CA PRO A 15 -19.50 -12.21 14.49
C PRO A 15 -18.12 -11.62 14.78
N VAL A 16 -17.28 -11.57 13.75
CA VAL A 16 -16.03 -10.78 13.74
C VAL A 16 -16.34 -9.42 13.13
N ILE A 17 -15.98 -8.35 13.82
CA ILE A 17 -16.19 -6.97 13.36
C ILE A 17 -14.89 -6.46 12.75
N ILE A 18 -14.93 -6.06 11.48
CA ILE A 18 -13.78 -5.50 10.77
C ILE A 18 -14.02 -3.99 10.58
N ILE A 19 -13.14 -3.18 11.15
CA ILE A 19 -13.20 -1.72 11.07
C ILE A 19 -12.30 -1.30 9.91
N GLY A 20 -12.89 -1.01 8.75
CA GLY A 20 -12.19 -0.53 7.56
C GLY A 20 -12.43 -1.42 6.33
N ALA A 21 -13.01 -0.84 5.28
CA ALA A 21 -13.32 -1.51 4.01
C ALA A 21 -12.26 -1.22 2.92
N GLY A 22 -10.99 -1.19 3.32
CA GLY A 22 -9.83 -1.19 2.41
C GLY A 22 -9.48 -2.61 1.93
N CYS A 23 -8.43 -2.76 1.12
CA CYS A 23 -8.04 -4.07 0.60
C CYS A 23 -7.77 -5.08 1.72
N THR A 24 -7.10 -4.68 2.80
CA THR A 24 -6.81 -5.49 3.99
C THR A 24 -8.09 -6.02 4.63
N GLY A 25 -8.99 -5.13 5.05
CA GLY A 25 -10.21 -5.52 5.76
C GLY A 25 -11.14 -6.37 4.91
N LEU A 26 -11.26 -6.07 3.61
CA LEU A 26 -12.07 -6.88 2.70
C LEU A 26 -11.44 -8.26 2.45
N ALA A 27 -10.11 -8.37 2.33
CA ALA A 27 -9.43 -9.65 2.19
C ALA A 27 -9.60 -10.52 3.44
N ILE A 28 -9.52 -9.93 4.64
CA ILE A 28 -9.81 -10.61 5.91
C ILE A 28 -11.26 -11.10 5.92
N ALA A 29 -12.22 -10.24 5.58
CA ALA A 29 -13.63 -10.58 5.55
C ALA A 29 -13.92 -11.77 4.62
N HIS A 30 -13.30 -11.79 3.44
CA HIS A 30 -13.40 -12.91 2.51
C HIS A 30 -12.82 -14.22 3.08
N GLY A 31 -11.66 -14.17 3.72
CA GLY A 31 -11.03 -15.37 4.28
C GLY A 31 -11.80 -16.01 5.44
N LEU A 32 -12.66 -15.25 6.14
CA LEU A 32 -13.45 -15.73 7.27
C LEU A 32 -14.77 -16.44 6.88
N ASN A 33 -15.29 -16.30 5.65
CA ASN A 33 -16.53 -16.96 5.19
C ASN A 33 -16.28 -18.36 4.56
N LYS A 34 -17.20 -19.31 4.76
CA LYS A 34 -16.98 -20.77 4.59
C LYS A 34 -16.85 -21.33 3.16
N VAL A 35 -16.91 -20.56 2.07
CA VAL A 35 -16.65 -21.06 0.69
C VAL A 35 -16.02 -19.96 -0.19
N VAL A 36 -14.71 -20.12 -0.51
CA VAL A 36 -13.99 -19.83 -1.79
C VAL A 36 -13.86 -18.32 -2.20
N ILE A 37 -12.72 -17.74 -2.61
CA ILE A 37 -11.50 -18.17 -3.32
C ILE A 37 -10.27 -17.46 -2.72
N SER A 38 -9.14 -18.17 -2.74
CA SER A 38 -7.77 -17.66 -2.57
C SER A 38 -7.42 -16.62 -3.63
N ILE A 39 -7.29 -15.36 -3.24
CA ILE A 39 -6.33 -14.42 -3.83
C ILE A 39 -5.91 -13.58 -2.63
N ILE A 40 -4.85 -13.98 -1.95
CA ILE A 40 -3.50 -13.47 -2.19
C ILE A 40 -2.58 -14.32 -1.32
N GLN A 41 -1.36 -14.54 -1.81
CA GLN A 41 -0.27 -15.26 -1.15
C GLN A 41 -0.18 -16.78 -1.39
N GLN A 42 -0.25 -17.23 -2.66
CA GLN A 42 0.73 -18.22 -3.19
C GLN A 42 0.61 -18.40 -4.72
N CYS A 43 1.75 -18.73 -5.34
CA CYS A 43 1.96 -19.40 -6.63
C CYS A 43 2.60 -18.57 -7.76
N ALA A 44 3.93 -18.46 -7.68
CA ALA A 44 4.73 -19.02 -8.77
C ALA A 44 4.21 -20.45 -9.03
N ASN A 45 3.70 -20.70 -10.23
CA ASN A 45 3.14 -21.97 -10.73
C ASN A 45 1.75 -22.37 -10.20
N THR A 46 0.67 -22.05 -10.94
CA THR A 46 -0.26 -23.01 -11.62
C THR A 46 -1.58 -22.36 -12.11
N ASN A 47 -2.16 -23.00 -13.14
CA ASN A 47 -3.48 -22.86 -13.81
C ASN A 47 -3.84 -21.65 -14.71
N ARG A 48 -4.40 -21.96 -15.90
CA ARG A 48 -4.74 -21.02 -16.99
C ARG A 48 -6.01 -20.19 -16.73
N ASP A 49 -7.01 -20.71 -16.04
CA ASP A 49 -8.30 -20.03 -15.87
C ASP A 49 -8.23 -18.88 -14.84
N VAL A 50 -7.46 -19.06 -13.78
CA VAL A 50 -7.20 -18.02 -12.77
C VAL A 50 -6.45 -16.82 -13.39
N ARG A 51 -5.55 -17.05 -14.35
CA ARG A 51 -4.82 -15.95 -15.04
C ARG A 51 -5.74 -14.97 -15.77
N ARG A 52 -6.90 -15.42 -16.25
CA ARG A 52 -7.81 -14.60 -17.06
C ARG A 52 -8.57 -13.56 -16.22
N GLU A 53 -8.95 -13.89 -14.99
CA GLU A 53 -9.59 -12.96 -14.05
C GLU A 53 -8.58 -11.98 -13.43
N TYR A 54 -7.36 -12.44 -13.14
CA TYR A 54 -6.28 -11.58 -12.62
C TYR A 54 -5.85 -10.49 -13.60
N GLY A 55 -5.76 -10.81 -14.90
CA GLY A 55 -5.42 -9.82 -15.93
C GLY A 55 -6.39 -8.64 -15.92
N GLN A 56 -7.68 -8.88 -15.68
CA GLN A 56 -8.69 -7.81 -15.64
C GLN A 56 -8.48 -6.83 -14.48
N LEU A 57 -7.88 -7.28 -13.37
CA LEU A 57 -7.56 -6.44 -12.21
C LEU A 57 -6.33 -5.55 -12.43
N CYS A 58 -5.49 -5.86 -13.42
CA CYS A 58 -4.28 -5.09 -13.70
C CYS A 58 -4.59 -3.65 -14.12
N VAL A 59 -3.61 -2.77 -13.88
CA VAL A 59 -3.59 -1.39 -14.41
C VAL A 59 -3.58 -1.39 -15.94
N ASP A 60 -3.08 -2.46 -16.54
CA ASP A 60 -3.22 -2.77 -17.95
C ASP A 60 -3.66 -4.23 -18.13
N PRO A 61 -4.92 -4.49 -18.49
CA PRO A 61 -5.40 -5.84 -18.74
C PRO A 61 -4.97 -6.40 -20.10
N HIS A 62 -4.45 -5.57 -20.99
CA HIS A 62 -4.07 -5.93 -22.36
C HIS A 62 -2.59 -6.28 -22.52
N THR A 63 -1.77 -5.89 -21.53
CA THR A 63 -0.35 -6.30 -21.44
C THR A 63 -0.19 -7.38 -20.36
N PRO A 64 0.00 -8.66 -20.74
CA PRO A 64 0.20 -9.73 -19.77
C PRO A 64 1.43 -9.49 -18.89
N THR A 65 1.32 -9.79 -17.60
CA THR A 65 2.47 -9.79 -16.70
C THR A 65 3.48 -10.83 -17.17
N LYS A 66 4.72 -10.40 -17.43
CA LYS A 66 5.81 -11.29 -17.83
C LYS A 66 6.20 -12.21 -16.66
N PRO A 67 6.66 -13.44 -16.93
CA PRO A 67 7.23 -14.30 -15.89
C PRO A 67 8.41 -13.65 -15.16
N LEU A 68 9.17 -12.83 -15.89
CA LEU A 68 10.28 -12.04 -15.39
C LEU A 68 10.22 -10.67 -16.07
N ASP A 69 10.09 -9.60 -15.29
CA ASP A 69 10.04 -8.23 -15.79
C ASP A 69 11.17 -7.39 -15.20
N THR A 70 11.46 -6.25 -15.82
CA THR A 70 12.58 -5.41 -15.41
C THR A 70 12.08 -4.13 -14.76
N LEU A 71 12.54 -3.84 -13.54
CA LEU A 71 12.32 -2.54 -12.91
C LEU A 71 13.48 -1.61 -13.19
N SER A 72 13.33 -0.78 -14.22
CA SER A 72 14.38 0.17 -14.60
C SER A 72 14.43 1.36 -13.64
N PHE A 73 15.56 1.49 -12.94
CA PHE A 73 16.01 2.70 -12.27
C PHE A 73 16.87 3.49 -13.25
N LEU A 74 16.41 4.69 -13.60
CA LEU A 74 17.08 5.60 -14.51
C LEU A 74 17.74 6.73 -13.72
N ASN A 75 18.83 7.29 -14.25
CA ASN A 75 19.34 8.56 -13.76
C ASN A 75 18.31 9.63 -14.10
N GLY A 76 17.76 10.28 -13.08
CA GLY A 76 16.71 11.26 -13.26
C GLY A 76 17.11 12.45 -14.15
N ALA A 77 18.40 12.79 -14.24
CA ALA A 77 18.87 13.90 -15.05
C ALA A 77 19.22 13.53 -16.51
N THR A 78 19.54 12.26 -16.78
CA THR A 78 20.06 11.82 -18.11
C THR A 78 19.23 10.72 -18.78
N SER A 79 18.28 10.10 -18.06
CA SER A 79 17.55 8.87 -18.44
C SER A 79 18.43 7.64 -18.68
N GLU A 80 19.74 7.69 -18.35
CA GLU A 80 20.62 6.53 -18.44
C GLU A 80 20.19 5.45 -17.44
N VAL A 81 20.22 4.19 -17.87
CA VAL A 81 19.87 3.06 -16.99
C VAL A 81 20.94 2.89 -15.92
N MET A 82 20.57 3.08 -14.66
CA MET A 82 21.45 2.93 -13.50
C MET A 82 21.43 1.50 -12.95
N PHE A 83 20.22 0.93 -12.83
CA PHE A 83 20.01 -0.40 -12.28
C PHE A 83 18.69 -0.97 -12.82
N ALA A 84 18.67 -2.25 -13.16
CA ALA A 84 17.55 -2.88 -13.85
C ALA A 84 17.29 -4.30 -13.35
N PRO A 85 16.88 -4.47 -12.07
CA PRO A 85 16.64 -5.77 -11.47
C PRO A 85 15.50 -6.47 -12.19
N GLN A 86 15.68 -7.78 -12.32
CA GLN A 86 14.64 -8.67 -12.80
C GLN A 86 13.76 -9.10 -11.62
N ILE A 87 12.46 -8.87 -11.75
CA ILE A 87 11.46 -9.21 -10.74
C ILE A 87 10.50 -10.23 -11.34
N PRO A 88 10.33 -11.40 -10.70
CA PRO A 88 9.39 -12.40 -11.19
C PRO A 88 7.95 -11.93 -10.96
N TYR A 89 7.09 -12.14 -11.96
CA TYR A 89 5.63 -11.92 -11.89
C TYR A 89 5.21 -10.58 -11.25
N PHE A 90 5.74 -9.46 -11.75
CA PHE A 90 5.43 -8.15 -11.21
C PHE A 90 4.02 -7.66 -11.59
N HIS A 91 3.02 -8.05 -10.80
CA HIS A 91 1.63 -7.65 -11.01
C HIS A 91 1.35 -6.24 -10.48
N ARG A 92 0.97 -5.32 -11.37
CA ARG A 92 0.43 -4.00 -10.99
C ARG A 92 -1.09 -4.04 -11.05
N LEU A 93 -1.73 -4.10 -9.88
CA LEU A 93 -3.19 -4.15 -9.76
C LEU A 93 -3.79 -2.75 -9.63
N ARG A 94 -4.96 -2.55 -10.24
CA ARG A 94 -5.78 -1.36 -10.05
C ARG A 94 -6.59 -1.49 -8.76
N ARG A 95 -6.28 -0.63 -7.79
CA ARG A 95 -6.90 -0.64 -6.45
C ARG A 95 -8.44 -0.65 -6.49
N SER A 96 -9.07 0.14 -7.35
CA SER A 96 -10.54 0.18 -7.45
C SER A 96 -11.14 -1.13 -7.94
N LYS A 97 -10.50 -1.81 -8.90
CA LYS A 97 -10.95 -3.12 -9.41
C LYS A 97 -10.76 -4.21 -8.36
N LEU A 98 -9.60 -4.24 -7.70
CA LEU A 98 -9.34 -5.17 -6.60
C LEU A 98 -10.37 -4.99 -5.47
N ARG A 99 -10.64 -3.73 -5.08
CA ARG A 99 -11.65 -3.45 -4.06
C ARG A 99 -13.04 -3.89 -4.51
N ALA A 100 -13.44 -3.61 -5.75
CA ALA A 100 -14.75 -4.02 -6.28
C ALA A 100 -14.93 -5.55 -6.27
N LEU A 101 -13.88 -6.30 -6.62
CA LEU A 101 -13.87 -7.76 -6.49
C LEU A 101 -14.05 -8.19 -5.03
N LEU A 102 -13.23 -7.61 -4.13
CA LEU A 102 -13.25 -7.94 -2.70
C LEU A 102 -14.50 -7.43 -1.94
N THR A 103 -15.40 -6.68 -2.58
CA THR A 103 -16.67 -6.27 -1.96
C THR A 103 -17.82 -7.23 -2.24
N GLN A 104 -17.63 -8.19 -3.14
CA GLN A 104 -18.70 -9.09 -3.54
C GLN A 104 -19.05 -10.05 -2.40
N GLN A 105 -20.35 -10.27 -2.18
CA GLN A 105 -20.86 -11.27 -1.22
C GLN A 105 -20.43 -11.03 0.25
N LEU A 106 -20.21 -9.77 0.63
CA LEU A 106 -19.93 -9.36 2.01
C LEU A 106 -21.06 -8.50 2.59
N ASP A 107 -21.34 -8.65 3.89
CA ASP A 107 -22.17 -7.71 4.64
C ASP A 107 -21.34 -6.47 5.00
N ILE A 108 -21.40 -5.43 4.16
CA ILE A 108 -20.69 -4.17 4.37
C ILE A 108 -21.66 -3.10 4.86
N ARG A 109 -21.43 -2.62 6.09
CA ARG A 109 -22.18 -1.51 6.69
C ARG A 109 -21.47 -0.18 6.43
N TRP A 110 -21.94 0.57 5.45
CA TRP A 110 -21.40 1.90 5.12
C TRP A 110 -21.81 2.97 6.14
N ASN A 111 -21.13 4.11 6.09
CA ASN A 111 -21.36 5.27 6.98
C ASN A 111 -21.17 4.96 8.48
N LYS A 112 -20.39 3.93 8.81
CA LYS A 112 -20.03 3.56 10.19
C LYS A 112 -18.68 4.14 10.56
N ARG A 113 -18.68 5.20 11.36
CA ARG A 113 -17.45 5.77 11.96
C ARG A 113 -17.33 5.25 13.39
N LEU A 114 -16.33 4.41 13.65
CA LEU A 114 -16.03 3.93 15.00
C LEU A 114 -15.70 5.11 15.92
N GLN A 115 -16.26 5.10 17.13
CA GLN A 115 -15.98 6.08 18.18
C GLN A 115 -15.36 5.42 19.41
N ASN A 116 -15.85 4.25 19.80
CA ASN A 116 -15.37 3.55 20.98
C ASN A 116 -15.44 2.02 20.82
N ILE A 117 -14.66 1.31 21.62
CA ILE A 117 -14.71 -0.14 21.79
C ILE A 117 -14.92 -0.42 23.28
N VAL A 118 -15.98 -1.15 23.59
CA VAL A 118 -16.32 -1.58 24.95
C VAL A 118 -16.04 -3.07 25.07
N TYR A 119 -15.32 -3.47 26.11
CA TYR A 119 -15.01 -4.86 26.42
C TYR A 119 -15.93 -5.31 27.53
N GLU A 120 -16.73 -6.36 27.27
CA GLU A 120 -17.69 -6.85 28.24
C GLU A 120 -17.00 -7.59 29.40
N ALA A 121 -17.61 -7.56 30.58
CA ALA A 121 -17.05 -8.16 31.80
C ALA A 121 -16.89 -9.69 31.72
N ASP A 122 -17.61 -10.34 30.80
CA ASP A 122 -17.51 -11.78 30.56
C ASP A 122 -16.20 -12.20 29.87
N GLY A 123 -15.42 -11.23 29.33
CA GLY A 123 -14.20 -11.48 28.59
C GLY A 123 -14.41 -12.21 27.26
N ASN A 124 -15.65 -12.40 26.81
CA ASN A 124 -16.04 -13.18 25.64
C ASN A 124 -16.50 -12.34 24.46
N SER A 125 -16.99 -11.14 24.73
CA SER A 125 -17.54 -10.26 23.70
C SER A 125 -16.95 -8.85 23.75
N VAL A 126 -17.07 -8.16 22.62
CA VAL A 126 -16.58 -6.82 22.40
C VAL A 126 -17.60 -6.04 21.56
N THR A 127 -17.88 -4.81 21.97
CA THR A 127 -18.91 -3.95 21.37
C THR A 127 -18.29 -2.71 20.75
N CYS A 128 -18.49 -2.51 19.45
CA CYS A 128 -18.14 -1.27 18.76
C CYS A 128 -19.28 -0.25 18.85
N VAL A 129 -18.96 0.96 19.29
CA VAL A 129 -19.87 2.11 19.33
C VAL A 129 -19.55 3.04 18.16
N PHE A 130 -20.57 3.36 17.35
CA PHE A 130 -20.42 4.18 16.15
C PHE A 130 -21.00 5.58 16.32
N GLY A 131 -20.54 6.52 15.49
CA GLY A 131 -20.94 7.93 15.57
C GLY A 131 -22.41 8.22 15.28
N ASP A 132 -23.16 7.24 14.75
CA ASP A 132 -24.61 7.32 14.55
C ASP A 132 -25.40 6.74 15.75
N GLY A 133 -24.73 6.41 16.85
CA GLY A 133 -25.32 5.82 18.04
C GLY A 133 -25.59 4.32 17.95
N GLN A 134 -25.29 3.67 16.82
CA GLN A 134 -25.44 2.22 16.72
C GLN A 134 -24.31 1.48 17.43
N HIS A 135 -24.65 0.33 17.99
CA HIS A 135 -23.74 -0.57 18.69
C HIS A 135 -23.76 -1.91 17.96
N ILE A 136 -22.57 -2.49 17.73
CA ILE A 136 -22.44 -3.82 17.14
C ILE A 136 -21.53 -4.63 18.06
N THR A 137 -22.04 -5.76 18.53
CA THR A 137 -21.32 -6.70 19.39
C THR A 137 -20.83 -7.87 18.56
N GLY A 138 -19.65 -8.38 18.92
CA GLY A 138 -19.05 -9.56 18.31
C GLY A 138 -17.97 -10.16 19.22
N ARG A 139 -17.27 -11.17 18.72
CA ARG A 139 -16.19 -11.84 19.47
C ARG A 139 -14.80 -11.24 19.26
N LEU A 140 -14.62 -10.45 18.21
CA LEU A 140 -13.32 -9.92 17.79
C LEU A 140 -13.52 -8.63 16.99
N VAL A 141 -12.72 -7.61 17.29
CA VAL A 141 -12.58 -6.40 16.47
C VAL A 141 -11.23 -6.42 15.76
N ILE A 142 -11.23 -6.24 14.44
CA ILE A 142 -10.00 -6.12 13.64
C ILE A 142 -9.93 -4.71 13.06
N GLY A 143 -8.95 -3.93 13.50
CA GLY A 143 -8.65 -2.63 12.92
C GLY A 143 -7.91 -2.77 11.60
N ALA A 144 -8.59 -2.47 10.50
CA ALA A 144 -8.04 -2.42 9.14
C ALA A 144 -8.38 -1.07 8.47
N ASP A 145 -8.47 -0.01 9.28
CA ASP A 145 -8.95 1.34 8.96
C ASP A 145 -7.82 2.30 8.54
N GLY A 146 -6.68 1.75 8.16
CA GLY A 146 -5.60 2.44 7.48
C GLY A 146 -4.66 3.24 8.38
N ALA A 147 -3.78 4.02 7.75
CA ALA A 147 -2.66 4.69 8.42
C ALA A 147 -3.04 5.71 9.51
N ARG A 148 -4.32 6.09 9.63
CA ARG A 148 -4.85 6.98 10.69
C ARG A 148 -5.87 6.24 11.57
N SER A 149 -5.58 4.96 11.84
CA SER A 149 -6.49 4.03 12.50
C SER A 149 -7.07 4.58 13.80
N THR A 150 -8.41 4.53 13.90
CA THR A 150 -9.14 4.80 15.12
C THR A 150 -9.04 3.64 16.10
N VAL A 151 -9.00 2.40 15.62
CA VAL A 151 -8.76 1.24 16.49
C VAL A 151 -7.40 1.37 17.17
N ARG A 152 -6.33 1.66 16.42
CA ARG A 152 -4.99 1.89 17.00
C ARG A 152 -5.00 3.03 18.02
N ARG A 153 -5.71 4.12 17.75
CA ARG A 153 -5.86 5.25 18.69
C ARG A 153 -6.58 4.86 19.98
N LEU A 154 -7.61 4.01 19.91
CA LEU A 154 -8.34 3.55 21.10
C LEU A 154 -7.52 2.60 21.96
N LEU A 155 -6.61 1.83 21.35
CA LEU A 155 -5.74 0.90 22.08
C LEU A 155 -4.57 1.58 22.78
N LEU A 156 -3.93 2.53 22.09
CA LEU A 156 -2.65 3.11 22.52
C LEU A 156 -2.76 4.55 23.01
N GLY A 157 -3.93 5.17 22.85
CA GLY A 157 -4.11 6.60 23.09
C GLY A 157 -3.60 7.48 21.94
N PRO A 158 -3.82 8.80 22.03
CA PRO A 158 -3.53 9.74 20.96
C PRO A 158 -2.03 9.96 20.72
N GLU A 159 -1.16 9.73 21.69
CA GLU A 159 0.28 9.98 21.54
C GLU A 159 0.99 8.84 20.80
N HIS A 160 0.74 7.60 21.22
CA HIS A 160 1.43 6.41 20.70
C HIS A 160 0.83 5.86 19.40
N SER A 161 -0.35 6.33 18.98
CA SER A 161 -1.00 5.91 17.73
C SER A 161 -0.61 6.73 16.50
N LEU A 162 0.10 7.85 16.70
CA LEU A 162 0.50 8.76 15.63
C LEU A 162 1.67 8.20 14.84
N ASN A 163 1.60 8.33 13.51
CA ASN A 163 2.70 7.96 12.65
C ASN A 163 3.89 8.90 12.90
N LYS A 164 5.08 8.31 13.01
CA LYS A 164 6.35 9.03 13.02
C LYS A 164 6.57 9.67 11.65
N ARG A 165 6.52 11.01 11.61
CA ARG A 165 6.81 11.77 10.39
C ARG A 165 8.29 11.68 10.05
N LEU A 166 8.58 11.64 8.75
CA LEU A 166 9.93 11.64 8.20
C LEU A 166 10.21 12.97 7.50
N PRO A 167 11.49 13.39 7.39
CA PRO A 167 11.88 14.63 6.71
C PRO A 167 11.86 14.46 5.18
N TYR A 168 10.79 13.87 4.65
CA TYR A 168 10.57 13.68 3.22
C TYR A 168 9.12 14.02 2.89
N ALA A 169 8.92 14.67 1.75
CA ALA A 169 7.61 14.99 1.20
C ALA A 169 7.50 14.44 -0.22
N ALA A 170 6.26 14.32 -0.70
CA ALA A 170 5.99 13.89 -2.06
C ALA A 170 4.75 14.57 -2.64
N THR A 171 4.70 14.55 -3.98
CA THR A 171 3.52 14.95 -4.77
C THR A 171 3.04 13.79 -5.60
N PHE A 172 1.76 13.45 -5.59
CA PHE A 172 1.19 12.47 -6.51
C PHE A 172 0.34 13.17 -7.55
N VAL A 173 0.49 12.74 -8.81
CA VAL A 173 -0.32 13.22 -9.94
C VAL A 173 -0.93 12.02 -10.66
N GLN A 174 -2.20 12.14 -11.04
CA GLN A 174 -2.85 11.25 -11.99
C GLN A 174 -3.40 12.09 -13.14
N ALA A 175 -2.96 11.80 -14.35
CA ALA A 175 -3.31 12.60 -15.53
C ALA A 175 -3.54 11.71 -16.75
N ARG A 176 -4.36 12.24 -17.67
CA ARG A 176 -4.50 11.72 -19.03
C ARG A 176 -3.87 12.71 -19.98
N PHE A 177 -3.42 12.23 -21.12
CA PHE A 177 -2.79 13.03 -22.16
C PHE A 177 -3.49 12.78 -23.49
N ASN A 178 -3.22 13.61 -24.49
CA ASN A 178 -3.70 13.30 -25.83
C ASN A 178 -2.99 12.03 -26.39
N GLN A 179 -3.48 11.52 -27.51
CA GLN A 179 -3.00 10.27 -28.09
C GLN A 179 -1.48 10.24 -28.30
N ASP A 180 -0.91 11.26 -28.94
CA ASP A 180 0.53 11.32 -29.25
C ASP A 180 1.39 11.38 -27.99
N GLN A 181 0.97 12.19 -27.00
CA GLN A 181 1.65 12.30 -25.72
C GLN A 181 1.57 10.99 -24.93
N ALA A 182 0.40 10.34 -24.90
CA ALA A 182 0.23 9.06 -24.21
C ALA A 182 1.12 7.97 -24.83
N LEU A 183 1.18 7.89 -26.16
CA LEU A 183 2.07 6.97 -26.89
C LEU A 183 3.55 7.27 -26.63
N PHE A 184 3.94 8.55 -26.60
CA PHE A 184 5.30 8.96 -26.24
C PHE A 184 5.68 8.53 -24.82
N LEU A 185 4.82 8.78 -23.83
CA LEU A 185 5.10 8.40 -22.44
C LEU A 185 5.20 6.88 -22.27
N ARG A 186 4.37 6.14 -23.02
CA ARG A 186 4.34 4.68 -23.04
C ARG A 186 5.61 4.06 -23.66
N SER A 187 6.31 4.77 -24.56
CA SER A 187 7.46 4.22 -25.27
C SER A 187 8.69 3.97 -24.38
N PHE A 188 8.79 4.64 -23.23
CA PHE A 188 9.91 4.47 -22.31
C PHE A 188 9.81 3.17 -21.51
N HIS A 189 8.61 2.85 -21.04
CA HIS A 189 8.31 1.57 -20.42
C HIS A 189 6.79 1.35 -20.35
N PRO A 190 6.29 0.14 -20.61
CA PRO A 190 4.84 -0.12 -20.67
C PRO A 190 4.12 0.09 -19.32
N LEU A 191 4.80 -0.12 -18.19
CA LEU A 191 4.16 -0.15 -16.87
C LEU A 191 4.72 0.81 -15.82
N PHE A 192 6.04 0.94 -15.65
CA PHE A 192 6.62 1.79 -14.62
C PHE A 192 8.11 2.10 -14.86
N LEU A 193 8.59 3.19 -14.25
CA LEU A 193 9.97 3.64 -14.20
C LEU A 193 10.23 4.29 -12.85
N ALA A 194 11.47 4.19 -12.37
CA ALA A 194 11.94 4.88 -11.17
C ALA A 194 13.17 5.73 -11.51
N ALA A 195 13.35 6.86 -10.86
CA ALA A 195 14.49 7.75 -11.11
C ALA A 195 14.96 8.49 -9.85
N PRO A 196 16.04 8.04 -9.19
CA PRO A 196 16.81 8.91 -8.31
C PRO A 196 17.46 10.05 -9.12
N HIS A 197 17.62 11.21 -8.50
CA HIS A 197 18.11 12.41 -9.15
C HIS A 197 19.30 13.01 -8.37
N PRO A 198 20.33 13.57 -9.04
CA PRO A 198 21.49 14.22 -8.39
C PRO A 198 21.14 15.30 -7.35
N ASN A 199 19.99 15.95 -7.51
CA ASN A 199 19.47 16.96 -6.57
C ASN A 199 18.75 16.35 -5.35
N ASN A 200 19.07 15.11 -4.95
CA ASN A 200 18.50 14.44 -3.77
C ASN A 200 16.98 14.28 -3.81
N ARG A 201 16.44 14.00 -5.01
CA ARG A 201 15.02 13.75 -5.26
C ARG A 201 14.84 12.37 -5.88
N PHE A 202 13.64 11.82 -5.74
CA PHE A 202 13.27 10.56 -6.36
C PHE A 202 11.95 10.72 -7.10
N ALA A 203 11.87 10.17 -8.31
CA ALA A 203 10.66 10.18 -9.10
C ALA A 203 10.24 8.77 -9.49
N PHE A 204 8.94 8.60 -9.69
CA PHE A 204 8.36 7.38 -10.25
C PHE A 204 7.38 7.78 -11.33
N PHE A 205 7.32 6.98 -12.38
CA PHE A 205 6.36 7.12 -13.45
C PHE A 205 5.73 5.76 -13.70
N GLY A 206 4.44 5.70 -13.97
CA GLY A 206 3.81 4.45 -14.34
C GLY A 206 2.39 4.61 -14.81
N LEU A 207 1.84 3.51 -15.30
CA LEU A 207 0.46 3.45 -15.73
C LEU A 207 -0.47 3.21 -14.52
N GLN A 208 -1.63 3.87 -14.50
CA GLN A 208 -2.66 3.68 -13.48
C GLN A 208 -3.87 2.91 -14.03
N ASP A 209 -4.24 3.14 -15.30
CA ASP A 209 -5.35 2.48 -15.98
C ASP A 209 -5.20 2.61 -17.50
N ALA A 210 -5.31 1.53 -18.25
CA ALA A 210 -5.44 1.51 -19.71
C ALA A 210 -6.62 0.62 -20.12
N PRO A 211 -7.85 1.18 -20.18
CA PRO A 211 -9.04 0.38 -20.43
C PRO A 211 -9.14 -0.12 -21.88
N ASP A 212 -8.65 0.66 -22.85
CA ASP A 212 -8.72 0.38 -24.28
C ASP A 212 -7.35 0.64 -24.93
N PRO A 213 -6.67 -0.38 -25.50
CA PRO A 213 -5.33 -0.23 -26.07
C PRO A 213 -5.35 0.59 -27.37
N GLU A 214 -6.50 0.70 -28.04
CA GLU A 214 -6.67 1.45 -29.28
C GLU A 214 -7.02 2.93 -29.03
N LYS A 215 -7.20 3.33 -27.75
CA LYS A 215 -7.50 4.71 -27.34
C LYS A 215 -6.51 5.23 -26.29
N PRO A 216 -5.27 5.58 -26.69
CA PRO A 216 -4.24 6.05 -25.75
C PRO A 216 -4.65 7.26 -24.91
N GLU A 217 -5.52 8.12 -25.42
CA GLU A 217 -6.08 9.28 -24.69
C GLU A 217 -6.98 8.89 -23.51
N SER A 218 -7.45 7.64 -23.46
CA SER A 218 -8.19 7.09 -22.32
C SER A 218 -7.28 6.63 -21.18
N TRP A 219 -5.97 6.48 -21.43
CA TRP A 219 -5.02 5.96 -20.46
C TRP A 219 -4.73 6.99 -19.39
N THR A 220 -4.68 6.51 -18.15
CA THR A 220 -4.35 7.32 -16.98
C THR A 220 -2.95 6.95 -16.51
N PHE A 221 -2.08 7.93 -16.42
CA PHE A 221 -0.73 7.79 -15.89
C PHE A 221 -0.69 8.27 -14.44
N PHE A 222 0.20 7.68 -13.67
CA PHE A 222 0.50 8.01 -12.28
C PHE A 222 1.98 8.30 -12.15
N PHE A 223 2.32 9.46 -11.61
CA PHE A 223 3.71 9.84 -11.42
C PHE A 223 3.86 10.80 -10.25
N TYR A 224 5.07 10.82 -9.69
CA TYR A 224 5.37 11.61 -8.51
C TYR A 224 6.83 12.03 -8.46
N ILE A 225 7.09 13.07 -7.68
CA ILE A 225 8.41 13.44 -7.18
C ILE A 225 8.34 13.45 -5.65
N SER A 226 9.33 12.85 -5.00
CA SER A 226 9.59 12.95 -3.57
C SER A 226 10.96 13.59 -3.31
N TRP A 227 11.08 14.34 -2.23
CA TRP A 227 12.26 15.13 -1.90
C TRP A 227 12.44 15.24 -0.39
N ASN A 228 13.65 15.63 0.03
CA ASN A 228 13.93 15.98 1.42
C ASN A 228 13.21 17.28 1.79
N SER A 229 12.42 17.24 2.86
CA SER A 229 11.71 18.40 3.39
C SER A 229 11.57 18.23 4.91
N SER A 230 12.14 19.15 5.69
CA SER A 230 12.06 19.08 7.15
C SER A 230 10.61 19.15 7.64
N ILE A 231 10.35 18.68 8.85
CA ILE A 231 9.00 18.70 9.42
C ILE A 231 8.46 20.14 9.51
N GLU A 232 9.32 21.08 9.88
CA GLU A 232 9.02 22.51 9.96
C GLU A 232 8.70 23.09 8.58
N ALA A 233 9.48 22.72 7.55
CA ALA A 233 9.22 23.14 6.17
C ALA A 233 7.88 22.60 5.66
N GLN A 234 7.58 21.33 5.93
CA GLN A 234 6.29 20.73 5.58
C GLN A 234 5.12 21.47 6.25
N ASP A 235 5.24 21.80 7.54
CA ASP A 235 4.20 22.48 8.30
C ASP A 235 4.01 23.94 7.86
N ALA A 236 5.08 24.60 7.44
CA ALA A 236 5.03 25.92 6.84
C ALA A 236 4.37 25.87 5.46
N GLU A 237 4.77 24.94 4.59
CA GLU A 237 4.24 24.82 3.23
C GLU A 237 2.72 24.55 3.21
N VAL A 238 2.23 23.63 4.05
CA VAL A 238 0.79 23.27 4.11
C VAL A 238 -0.11 24.47 4.43
N ARG A 239 0.41 25.51 5.06
CA ARG A 239 -0.36 26.72 5.41
C ARG A 239 -0.47 27.73 4.27
N VAL A 240 0.42 27.66 3.28
CA VAL A 240 0.61 28.73 2.29
C VAL A 240 0.44 28.22 0.86
N PHE A 241 0.71 26.95 0.60
CA PHE A 241 0.57 26.36 -0.73
C PHE A 241 -0.89 25.95 -0.98
N ASP A 242 -1.51 26.61 -1.94
CA ASP A 242 -2.69 26.09 -2.61
C ASP A 242 -2.30 25.09 -3.73
N ASP A 243 -3.31 24.54 -4.40
CA ASP A 243 -3.12 23.54 -5.46
C ASP A 243 -2.32 24.12 -6.64
N ALA A 244 -2.54 25.39 -6.99
CA ALA A 244 -1.85 26.06 -8.10
C ALA A 244 -0.36 26.27 -7.80
N ALA A 245 -0.02 26.71 -6.58
CA ALA A 245 1.35 26.83 -6.10
C ALA A 245 2.05 25.46 -6.08
N ARG A 246 1.34 24.40 -5.66
CA ARG A 246 1.88 23.04 -5.64
C ARG A 246 2.13 22.49 -7.04
N LEU A 247 1.19 22.72 -7.96
CA LEU A 247 1.37 22.37 -9.37
C LEU A 247 2.55 23.09 -10.00
N LYS A 248 2.68 24.40 -9.76
CA LYS A 248 3.84 25.18 -10.22
C LYS A 248 5.15 24.62 -9.69
N GLN A 249 5.22 24.32 -8.39
CA GLN A 249 6.42 23.75 -7.77
C GLN A 249 6.83 22.42 -8.43
N VAL A 250 5.89 21.49 -8.61
CA VAL A 250 6.22 20.19 -9.19
C VAL A 250 6.54 20.28 -10.69
N LYS A 251 5.91 21.21 -11.42
CA LYS A 251 6.29 21.54 -12.80
C LYS A 251 7.73 22.06 -12.89
N GLU A 252 8.15 22.94 -11.98
CA GLU A 252 9.54 23.41 -11.91
C GLU A 252 10.51 22.27 -11.61
N MET A 253 10.20 21.42 -10.61
CA MET A 253 11.02 20.23 -10.32
C MET A 253 11.12 19.29 -11.52
N GLY A 254 10.01 19.10 -12.25
CA GLY A 254 9.95 18.24 -13.44
C GLY A 254 10.86 18.71 -14.58
N LYS A 255 11.19 20.01 -14.69
CA LYS A 255 12.11 20.53 -15.72
C LYS A 255 13.53 20.00 -15.58
N GLU A 256 13.93 19.68 -14.35
CA GLU A 256 15.26 19.16 -14.02
C GLU A 256 15.39 17.67 -14.35
N TYR A 257 14.27 16.96 -14.46
CA TYR A 257 14.28 15.56 -14.88
C TYR A 257 14.41 15.44 -16.40
N ALA A 258 14.91 14.28 -16.83
CA ALA A 258 14.83 13.82 -18.20
C ALA A 258 13.48 13.14 -18.48
N GLU A 259 13.31 12.61 -19.69
CA GLU A 259 12.06 11.98 -20.10
C GLU A 259 11.86 10.62 -19.41
N PRO A 260 10.61 10.22 -19.09
CA PRO A 260 9.35 10.89 -19.47
C PRO A 260 8.86 11.98 -18.50
N TRP A 261 9.48 12.15 -17.33
CA TRP A 261 8.98 13.07 -16.29
C TRP A 261 8.94 14.52 -16.78
N LYS A 262 9.95 14.96 -17.52
CA LYS A 262 10.03 16.31 -18.07
C LYS A 262 8.78 16.68 -18.86
N SER A 263 8.44 15.87 -19.86
CA SER A 263 7.27 16.13 -20.68
C SER A 263 5.97 15.86 -19.93
N ALA A 264 5.89 14.81 -19.12
CA ALA A 264 4.70 14.51 -18.33
C ALA A 264 4.27 15.67 -17.44
N PHE A 265 5.19 16.27 -16.68
CA PHE A 265 4.89 17.44 -15.84
C PHE A 265 4.62 18.70 -16.67
N ARG A 266 5.39 18.95 -17.74
CA ARG A 266 5.21 20.12 -18.61
C ARG A 266 3.82 20.15 -19.26
N TRP A 267 3.27 18.99 -19.63
CA TRP A 267 2.00 18.88 -20.33
C TRP A 267 0.76 18.91 -19.42
N LEU A 268 0.94 18.93 -18.10
CA LEU A 268 -0.19 19.04 -17.18
C LEU A 268 -0.97 20.35 -17.41
N PRO A 269 -2.31 20.31 -17.43
CA PRO A 269 -3.11 21.54 -17.49
C PRO A 269 -2.92 22.38 -16.22
N GLU A 270 -3.22 23.67 -16.28
CA GLU A 270 -2.98 24.62 -15.18
C GLU A 270 -3.87 24.38 -13.93
N ASP A 271 -4.93 23.60 -14.08
CA ASP A 271 -5.86 23.20 -13.02
C ASP A 271 -5.68 21.74 -12.56
N GLN A 272 -4.60 21.07 -13.00
CA GLN A 272 -4.32 19.69 -12.64
C GLN A 272 -4.21 19.51 -11.12
N PRO A 273 -5.02 18.62 -10.49
CA PRO A 273 -4.86 18.29 -9.08
C PRO A 273 -3.51 17.64 -8.78
N VAL A 274 -2.86 18.10 -7.71
CA VAL A 274 -1.60 17.56 -7.20
C VAL A 274 -1.74 17.25 -5.71
N TRP A 275 -1.66 15.98 -5.34
CA TRP A 275 -1.75 15.57 -3.94
C TRP A 275 -0.38 15.72 -3.26
N HIS A 276 -0.28 16.59 -2.26
CA HIS A 276 0.91 16.73 -1.43
C HIS A 276 0.77 16.01 -0.09
N PHE A 277 1.83 15.35 0.36
CA PHE A 277 1.88 14.76 1.70
C PHE A 277 3.32 14.54 2.19
N GLY A 278 3.50 14.65 3.51
CA GLY A 278 4.71 14.20 4.20
C GLY A 278 4.72 12.69 4.36
N LEU A 279 5.89 12.09 4.27
CA LEU A 279 6.08 10.66 4.49
C LEU A 279 6.07 10.38 5.99
N ALA A 280 5.43 9.28 6.39
CA ALA A 280 5.36 8.87 7.78
C ALA A 280 5.28 7.34 7.87
N VAL A 281 5.70 6.80 9.00
CA VAL A 281 5.68 5.36 9.29
C VAL A 281 5.18 5.11 10.72
N TRP A 282 4.80 3.87 11.00
CA TRP A 282 4.56 3.43 12.36
C TRP A 282 5.03 1.97 12.47
N ASP A 283 6.03 1.73 13.31
CA ASP A 283 6.72 0.44 13.44
C ASP A 283 6.13 -0.33 14.64
N PRO A 284 5.43 -1.46 14.43
CA PRO A 284 4.81 -2.22 15.52
C PRO A 284 5.80 -2.77 16.56
N ARG A 285 7.11 -2.74 16.30
CA ARG A 285 8.14 -3.27 17.21
C ARG A 285 8.56 -2.32 18.32
N GLU A 286 8.22 -1.03 18.21
CA GLU A 286 8.60 -0.03 19.21
C GLU A 286 7.91 -0.32 20.56
N GLU A 287 8.59 -0.08 21.68
CA GLU A 287 8.07 -0.47 23.00
C GLU A 287 6.75 0.23 23.33
N ASN A 288 6.65 1.52 22.98
CA ASN A 288 5.44 2.33 23.18
C ASN A 288 4.32 2.01 22.17
N HIS A 289 4.56 1.11 21.22
CA HIS A 289 3.57 0.68 20.24
C HIS A 289 2.92 -0.66 20.59
N LYS A 290 3.32 -1.32 21.68
CA LYS A 290 2.66 -2.55 22.17
C LYS A 290 1.29 -2.21 22.76
N TRP A 291 0.27 -2.98 22.38
CA TRP A 291 -1.08 -2.86 22.94
C TRP A 291 -1.51 -4.13 23.69
N ASP A 292 -2.46 -3.96 24.60
CA ASP A 292 -3.21 -5.08 25.17
C ASP A 292 -4.32 -5.49 24.18
N ASN A 293 -4.21 -6.69 23.60
CA ASN A 293 -5.20 -7.26 22.67
C ASN A 293 -6.47 -7.76 23.36
N ARG A 294 -6.59 -7.55 24.68
CA ARG A 294 -7.75 -7.86 25.52
C ARG A 294 -8.15 -9.32 25.45
N ASN A 295 -7.17 -10.21 25.64
CA ASN A 295 -7.36 -11.67 25.52
C ASN A 295 -7.86 -12.08 24.12
N GLY A 296 -7.29 -11.46 23.07
CA GLY A 296 -7.61 -11.70 21.67
C GLY A 296 -8.96 -11.13 21.22
N ARG A 297 -9.50 -10.10 21.87
CA ARG A 297 -10.77 -9.45 21.45
C ARG A 297 -10.56 -8.29 20.50
N VAL A 298 -9.33 -7.81 20.34
CA VAL A 298 -9.01 -6.73 19.42
C VAL A 298 -7.62 -6.93 18.82
N THR A 299 -7.46 -6.62 17.54
CA THR A 299 -6.14 -6.60 16.89
C THR A 299 -6.11 -5.59 15.74
N LEU A 300 -4.95 -5.41 15.10
CA LEU A 300 -4.71 -4.48 13.98
C LEU A 300 -4.14 -5.23 12.78
N ALA A 301 -4.44 -4.78 11.56
CA ALA A 301 -3.92 -5.33 10.32
C ALA A 301 -3.68 -4.26 9.23
N GLY A 302 -2.72 -4.51 8.34
CA GLY A 302 -2.35 -3.61 7.24
C GLY A 302 -1.82 -2.26 7.75
N ASP A 303 -2.11 -1.18 7.04
CA ASP A 303 -1.68 0.18 7.43
C ASP A 303 -2.21 0.63 8.81
N ALA A 304 -3.19 -0.06 9.39
CA ALA A 304 -3.59 0.18 10.78
C ALA A 304 -2.54 -0.35 11.78
N ALA A 305 -1.76 -1.35 11.41
CA ALA A 305 -0.71 -1.97 12.22
C ALA A 305 0.72 -1.58 11.79
N HIS A 306 0.97 -1.25 10.53
CA HIS A 306 2.34 -1.03 10.03
C HIS A 306 2.40 -0.13 8.78
N PRO A 307 1.85 1.10 8.84
CA PRO A 307 1.99 2.03 7.74
C PRO A 307 3.48 2.29 7.46
N MET A 308 3.85 2.16 6.20
CA MET A 308 5.24 2.22 5.72
C MET A 308 5.38 3.16 4.52
N THR A 309 6.61 3.52 4.17
CA THR A 309 6.86 4.30 2.95
C THR A 309 6.71 3.44 1.70
N TYR A 310 6.28 4.04 0.58
CA TYR A 310 5.78 3.31 -0.59
C TYR A 310 6.85 2.98 -1.64
N GLN A 311 8.07 3.51 -1.54
CA GLN A 311 9.10 3.38 -2.57
C GLN A 311 9.55 1.93 -2.81
N ARG A 312 9.36 1.03 -1.85
CA ARG A 312 9.61 -0.42 -1.99
C ARG A 312 8.42 -1.20 -2.54
N GLY A 313 7.23 -0.59 -2.62
CA GLY A 313 6.01 -1.24 -3.11
C GLY A 313 5.46 -2.36 -2.22
N GLN A 314 5.79 -2.38 -0.92
CA GLN A 314 5.49 -3.52 -0.04
C GLN A 314 4.20 -3.40 0.79
N GLY A 315 3.58 -2.23 0.86
CA GLY A 315 2.42 -2.01 1.75
C GLY A 315 1.22 -2.92 1.48
N LEU A 316 0.82 -3.08 0.20
CA LEU A 316 -0.27 -3.99 -0.15
C LEU A 316 0.13 -5.45 0.09
N ASN A 317 1.37 -5.85 -0.23
CA ASN A 317 1.83 -7.22 0.00
C ASN A 317 1.77 -7.59 1.49
N HIS A 318 2.18 -6.68 2.39
CA HIS A 318 2.08 -6.89 3.83
C HIS A 318 0.63 -6.86 4.33
N SER A 319 -0.18 -5.96 3.80
CA SER A 319 -1.61 -5.90 4.11
C SER A 319 -2.33 -7.21 3.82
N ILE A 320 -1.93 -7.94 2.79
CA ILE A 320 -2.59 -9.20 2.49
C ILE A 320 -1.93 -10.40 3.13
N ALA A 321 -0.61 -10.39 3.33
CA ALA A 321 0.05 -11.36 4.19
C ALA A 321 -0.64 -11.40 5.57
N ASP A 322 -0.99 -10.23 6.13
CA ASP A 322 -1.78 -10.12 7.34
C ASP A 322 -3.14 -10.80 7.24
N ALA A 323 -3.86 -10.57 6.14
CA ALA A 323 -5.17 -11.18 5.93
C ALA A 323 -5.09 -12.71 5.89
N GLY A 324 -4.12 -13.25 5.16
CA GLY A 324 -3.87 -14.69 5.08
C GLY A 324 -3.47 -15.27 6.43
N LYS A 325 -2.49 -14.67 7.11
CA LYS A 325 -1.97 -15.14 8.39
C LYS A 325 -3.02 -15.07 9.49
N LEU A 326 -3.74 -13.97 9.62
CA LEU A 326 -4.78 -13.83 10.64
C LEU A 326 -5.88 -14.90 10.47
N VAL A 327 -6.31 -15.15 9.23
CA VAL A 327 -7.31 -16.20 8.94
C VAL A 327 -6.75 -17.59 9.22
N GLU A 328 -5.50 -17.86 8.84
CA GLU A 328 -4.79 -19.11 9.15
C GLU A 328 -4.74 -19.36 10.67
N PHE A 329 -4.26 -18.39 11.45
CA PHE A 329 -4.17 -18.49 12.91
C PHE A 329 -5.54 -18.71 13.57
N LEU A 330 -6.57 -17.99 13.13
CA LEU A 330 -7.94 -18.14 13.63
C LEU A 330 -8.58 -19.51 13.31
N ARG A 331 -8.09 -20.22 12.29
CA ARG A 331 -8.54 -21.57 11.92
C ARG A 331 -7.75 -22.66 12.64
N THR A 332 -6.46 -22.43 12.87
CA THR A 332 -5.54 -23.42 13.44
C THR A 332 -5.65 -23.53 14.96
N TYR A 333 -5.84 -22.41 15.66
CA TYR A 333 -5.84 -22.40 17.13
C TYR A 333 -7.26 -22.53 17.69
N ILE A 334 -7.41 -23.43 18.68
CA ILE A 334 -8.69 -23.59 19.40
C ILE A 334 -9.01 -22.34 20.23
N GLN A 335 -8.00 -21.77 20.88
CA GLN A 335 -8.16 -20.56 21.71
C GLN A 335 -7.90 -19.31 20.87
N GLN A 336 -8.91 -18.43 20.77
CA GLN A 336 -8.80 -17.17 20.03
C GLN A 336 -7.69 -16.26 20.56
N SER A 337 -7.49 -16.21 21.88
CA SER A 337 -6.41 -15.43 22.49
C SER A 337 -5.04 -15.87 21.97
N SER A 338 -4.79 -17.18 21.94
CA SER A 338 -3.57 -17.74 21.36
C SER A 338 -3.45 -17.43 19.86
N ALA A 339 -4.54 -17.54 19.10
CA ALA A 339 -4.56 -17.20 17.66
C ALA A 339 -4.09 -15.75 17.42
N ILE A 340 -4.68 -14.80 18.15
CA ILE A 340 -4.36 -13.38 18.00
C ILE A 340 -2.94 -13.07 18.46
N SER A 341 -2.49 -13.61 19.60
CA SER A 341 -1.13 -13.38 20.07
C SER A 341 -0.06 -13.91 19.10
N ASN A 342 -0.28 -15.09 18.50
CA ASN A 342 0.67 -15.63 17.52
C ASN A 342 0.65 -14.84 16.20
N TYR A 343 -0.53 -14.38 15.76
CA TYR A 343 -0.63 -13.46 14.62
C TYR A 343 0.12 -12.15 14.87
N GLU A 344 -0.07 -11.54 16.04
CA GLU A 344 0.55 -10.26 16.38
C GLU A 344 2.08 -10.37 16.46
N GLU A 345 2.62 -11.47 16.99
CA GLU A 345 4.05 -11.74 17.01
C GLU A 345 4.64 -11.88 15.59
N GLU A 346 3.99 -12.65 14.73
CA GLU A 346 4.37 -12.84 13.32
C GLU A 346 4.33 -11.51 12.56
N MET A 347 3.21 -10.79 12.66
CA MET A 347 2.99 -9.53 11.97
C MET A 347 3.98 -8.46 12.45
N THR A 348 4.21 -8.36 13.75
CA THR A 348 5.16 -7.40 14.34
C THR A 348 6.57 -7.64 13.82
N THR A 349 6.99 -8.90 13.74
CA THR A 349 8.30 -9.29 13.22
C THR A 349 8.43 -8.94 11.74
N ARG A 350 7.54 -9.52 10.91
CA ARG A 350 7.58 -9.37 9.44
C ARG A 350 7.40 -7.92 9.00
N ALA A 351 6.33 -7.27 9.46
CA ALA A 351 5.97 -5.95 8.98
C ALA A 351 6.81 -4.85 9.62
N GLY A 352 7.24 -5.01 10.87
CA GLY A 352 8.19 -4.09 11.50
C GLY A 352 9.53 -4.06 10.76
N GLU A 353 10.06 -5.22 10.36
CA GLU A 353 11.27 -5.29 9.53
C GLU A 353 11.10 -4.48 8.23
N GLU A 354 10.01 -4.67 7.51
CA GLU A 354 9.76 -3.93 6.27
C GLU A 354 9.52 -2.42 6.51
N VAL A 355 8.87 -2.01 7.61
CA VAL A 355 8.76 -0.59 7.98
C VAL A 355 10.15 0.03 8.06
N ASN A 356 11.08 -0.61 8.77
CA ASN A 356 12.46 -0.12 8.90
C ASN A 356 13.21 -0.11 7.57
N LEU A 357 13.12 -1.19 6.77
CA LEU A 357 13.70 -1.24 5.43
C LEU A 357 13.15 -0.15 4.52
N SER A 358 11.86 0.20 4.66
CA SER A 358 11.23 1.29 3.91
C SER A 358 11.85 2.66 4.25
N VAL A 359 12.14 2.91 5.53
CA VAL A 359 12.81 4.14 5.99
C VAL A 359 14.24 4.22 5.47
N ILE A 360 14.98 3.11 5.54
CA ILE A 360 16.36 3.01 5.01
C ILE A 360 16.35 3.29 3.50
N ASN A 361 15.45 2.65 2.76
CA ASN A 361 15.33 2.84 1.33
C ASN A 361 14.93 4.27 0.95
N THR A 362 13.97 4.86 1.67
CA THR A 362 13.60 6.26 1.50
C THR A 362 14.81 7.17 1.73
N THR A 363 15.57 6.95 2.79
CA THR A 363 16.76 7.75 3.08
C THR A 363 17.83 7.61 2.01
N MET A 364 18.05 6.40 1.51
CA MET A 364 19.00 6.14 0.42
C MET A 364 18.58 6.84 -0.87
N LEU A 365 17.32 6.73 -1.28
CA LEU A 365 16.82 7.28 -2.56
C LEU A 365 16.84 8.82 -2.62
N HIS A 366 16.91 9.49 -1.47
CA HIS A 366 16.98 10.96 -1.38
C HIS A 366 18.38 11.44 -0.99
N ASP A 367 19.41 10.62 -1.17
CA ASP A 367 20.80 10.97 -0.98
C ASP A 367 21.61 10.41 -2.15
N TRP A 368 21.90 11.27 -3.13
CA TRP A 368 22.55 10.90 -4.37
C TRP A 368 23.89 10.20 -4.12
N SER A 369 24.66 10.66 -3.13
CA SER A 369 25.95 10.05 -2.78
C SER A 369 25.76 8.59 -2.36
N LYS A 370 24.72 8.30 -1.58
CA LYS A 370 24.39 6.92 -1.16
C LYS A 370 23.85 6.08 -2.31
N VAL A 371 23.06 6.66 -3.22
CA VAL A 371 22.55 5.94 -4.41
C VAL A 371 23.72 5.41 -5.24
N ILE A 372 24.68 6.28 -5.58
CA ILE A 372 25.83 5.90 -6.42
C ILE A 372 26.85 5.02 -5.69
N GLU A 373 26.88 5.05 -4.35
CA GLU A 373 27.76 4.17 -3.58
C GLU A 373 27.16 2.80 -3.27
N SER A 374 25.85 2.64 -3.50
CA SER A 374 25.14 1.41 -3.16
C SER A 374 25.75 0.19 -3.87
N PRO A 375 25.87 -0.97 -3.20
CA PRO A 375 26.39 -2.20 -3.81
C PRO A 375 25.61 -2.61 -5.08
N VAL A 376 24.32 -2.32 -5.06
CA VAL A 376 23.38 -2.52 -6.16
C VAL A 376 23.82 -1.73 -7.40
N PHE A 377 24.19 -0.46 -7.23
CA PHE A 377 24.66 0.37 -8.34
C PHE A 377 26.11 0.07 -8.74
N LYS A 378 27.01 -0.12 -7.77
CA LYS A 378 28.42 -0.48 -8.04
C LYS A 378 28.55 -1.74 -8.90
N SER A 379 27.76 -2.77 -8.61
CA SER A 379 27.75 -4.02 -9.37
C SER A 379 27.15 -3.90 -10.78
N ALA A 380 26.27 -2.93 -11.02
CA ALA A 380 25.72 -2.64 -12.35
C ALA A 380 26.75 -1.96 -13.26
N LEU A 381 27.53 -1.02 -12.72
CA LEU A 381 28.63 -0.35 -13.44
C LEU A 381 29.75 -1.33 -13.86
N THR A 382 30.08 -2.31 -13.01
CA THR A 382 31.16 -3.29 -13.32
C THR A 382 30.76 -4.31 -14.39
N ARG A 383 29.47 -4.45 -14.70
CA ARG A 383 28.98 -5.37 -15.75
C ARG A 383 28.94 -4.73 -17.14
N GLN A 384 29.19 -3.42 -17.23
CA GLN A 384 29.21 -2.66 -18.49
C GLN A 384 30.62 -2.30 -18.96
N SER A 385 31.67 -2.62 -18.18
CA SER A 385 33.08 -2.33 -18.48
C SER A 385 33.82 -3.50 -19.11
#